data_AF-G9BY47-F1
#
_entry.id   AF-G9BY47-F1
#
_cell.length_a   1.000
_cell.length_b   1.000
_cell.length_c   1.000
_cell.angle_alpha   90.00
_cell.angle_beta   90.00
_cell.angle_gamma   90.00
#
_symmetry.space_group_name_H-M   'P 1'
#
loop_
_entity.id
_entity.type
_entity.pdbx_description
1 polymer ?
#
loop_
_entity_poly.entity_id
_entity_poly.type
_entity_poly.pdbx_seq_one_letter_code
_entity_poly.pdbx_strand_id
1 'polypeptide(L)'
;MSYFYGGFVFSAFIFFLTGFMTFLGIIVSKRLAYKDREKMTSFECGFDPISNSRKSFSVRFFLLSIIFLIFDIELILIIPFVYSISVSSVLSTGFCVAFLVVLLGGLFHEMNEGSLDWTPVKAGSISS
;
A
#
# COMPACT_ATOMS: atom_id res chain seq x y z
N MET A 1 26.99 7.88 11.93
CA MET A 1 26.66 7.61 13.35
C MET A 1 25.76 8.69 13.94
N SER A 2 26.14 9.98 13.90
CA SER A 2 25.34 11.10 14.45
C SER A 2 23.97 11.29 13.79
N TYR A 3 23.88 11.25 12.45
CA TYR A 3 22.60 11.40 11.73
C TYR A 3 21.61 10.27 12.03
N PHE A 4 22.12 9.03 12.15
CA PHE A 4 21.31 7.87 12.50
C PHE A 4 20.74 7.99 13.92
N TYR A 5 21.58 8.41 14.87
CA TYR A 5 21.16 8.67 16.25
C TYR A 5 20.13 9.82 16.32
N GLY A 6 20.34 10.91 15.57
CA GLY A 6 19.39 12.01 15.46
C GLY A 6 18.03 11.58 14.91
N GLY A 7 18.01 10.73 13.88
CA GLY A 7 16.78 10.16 13.33
C GLY A 7 16.03 9.29 14.34
N PHE A 8 16.74 8.47 15.10
CA PHE A 8 16.15 7.64 16.16
C PHE A 8 15.52 8.49 17.27
N VAL A 9 16.23 9.52 17.74
CA VAL A 9 15.72 10.46 18.77
C VAL A 9 14.48 11.20 18.27
N PHE A 10 14.47 11.66 17.01
CA PHE A 10 13.33 12.35 16.42
C PHE A 10 12.10 11.43 16.28
N SER A 11 12.29 10.19 15.84
CA SER A 11 11.20 9.20 15.76
C SER A 11 10.62 8.89 17.14
N ALA A 12 11.47 8.72 18.16
CA ALA A 12 11.03 8.49 19.54
C ALA A 12 10.20 9.67 20.08
N PHE A 13 10.59 10.90 19.75
CA PHE A 13 9.84 12.10 20.12
C PHE A 13 8.45 12.15 19.48
N ILE A 14 8.34 11.84 18.18
CA ILE A 14 7.03 11.78 17.48
C ILE A 14 6.13 10.71 18.09
N PHE A 15 6.68 9.53 18.39
CA PHE A 15 5.93 8.46 19.01
C PHE A 15 5.42 8.88 20.40
N PHE A 16 6.25 9.53 21.20
CA PHE A 16 5.87 10.07 22.50
C PHE A 16 4.74 11.11 22.39
N LEU A 17 4.87 12.08 21.48
CA LEU A 17 3.83 13.10 21.26
C LEU A 17 2.49 12.49 20.84
N THR A 18 2.52 11.52 19.91
CA THR A 18 1.31 10.84 19.44
C THR A 18 0.68 10.01 20.56
N GLY A 19 1.50 9.30 21.34
CA GLY A 19 1.06 8.58 22.54
C GLY A 19 0.44 9.50 23.59
N PHE A 20 1.02 10.66 23.81
CA PHE A 20 0.50 11.66 24.75
C PHE A 20 -0.84 12.24 24.28
N MET A 21 -0.96 12.60 23.00
CA MET A 21 -2.21 13.13 22.44
C MET A 21 -3.34 12.10 22.47
N THR A 22 -3.04 10.85 22.12
CA THR A 22 -4.03 9.76 22.20
C THR A 22 -4.41 9.45 23.65
N PHE A 23 -3.46 9.49 24.60
CA PHE A 23 -3.75 9.34 26.02
C PHE A 23 -4.69 10.42 26.57
N LEU A 24 -4.41 11.69 26.26
CA LEU A 24 -5.32 12.80 26.59
C LEU A 24 -6.69 12.61 25.93
N GLY A 25 -6.72 12.20 24.65
CA GLY A 25 -7.93 11.88 23.92
C GLY A 25 -8.76 10.79 24.60
N ILE A 26 -8.13 9.73 25.13
CA ILE A 26 -8.80 8.66 25.87
C ILE A 26 -9.36 9.17 27.21
N ILE A 27 -8.63 10.00 27.95
CA ILE A 27 -9.13 10.57 29.21
C ILE A 27 -10.38 11.42 28.97
N VAL A 28 -10.34 12.29 27.96
CA VAL A 28 -11.47 13.15 27.59
C VAL A 28 -12.63 12.31 27.04
N SER A 29 -12.34 11.34 26.16
CA SER A 29 -13.34 10.46 25.55
C SER A 29 -14.04 9.58 26.58
N LYS A 30 -13.32 8.95 27.52
CA LYS A 30 -13.92 8.15 28.60
C LYS A 30 -14.90 8.97 29.45
N ARG A 31 -14.58 10.25 29.70
CA ARG A 31 -15.49 11.17 30.41
C ARG A 31 -16.76 11.48 29.61
N LEU A 32 -16.66 11.59 28.28
CA LEU A 32 -17.81 11.84 27.40
C LEU A 32 -18.63 10.58 27.11
N ALA A 33 -18.00 9.42 26.93
CA ALA A 33 -18.62 8.15 26.56
C ALA A 33 -19.56 7.60 27.65
N TYR A 34 -19.28 7.89 28.93
CA TYR A 34 -20.20 7.55 30.02
C TYR A 34 -21.52 8.32 29.95
N LYS A 35 -21.57 9.42 29.18
CA LYS A 35 -22.72 10.34 29.13
C LYS A 35 -23.78 9.95 28.08
N ASP A 36 -23.39 9.34 26.95
CA ASP A 36 -24.29 9.03 25.83
C ASP A 36 -23.98 7.64 25.20
N ARG A 37 -24.61 6.57 25.71
CA ARG A 37 -24.43 5.18 25.22
C ARG A 37 -24.93 4.96 23.78
N GLU A 38 -25.94 5.73 23.36
CA GLU A 38 -26.55 5.70 22.02
C GLU A 38 -25.61 6.23 20.92
N LYS A 39 -24.61 7.05 21.27
CA LYS A 39 -23.58 7.52 20.31
C LYS A 39 -22.51 6.49 20.00
N MET A 40 -22.43 5.41 20.79
CA MET A 40 -21.44 4.35 20.59
C MET A 40 -21.96 3.21 19.72
N THR A 41 -23.23 3.26 19.29
CA THR A 41 -23.76 2.34 18.28
C THR A 41 -23.39 2.85 16.89
N SER A 42 -23.06 1.94 15.98
CA SER A 42 -22.81 2.30 14.57
C SER A 42 -23.99 3.12 14.03
N PHE A 43 -23.70 4.31 13.51
CA PHE A 43 -24.71 5.12 12.83
C PHE A 43 -25.06 4.45 11.51
N GLU A 44 -26.13 3.66 11.49
CA GLU A 44 -26.96 3.41 10.31
C GLU A 44 -28.15 2.52 10.69
N CYS A 45 -29.35 3.05 10.52
CA CYS A 45 -30.62 2.35 10.23
C CYS A 45 -30.62 0.82 10.40
N GLY A 46 -30.71 0.30 11.63
CA GLY A 46 -31.26 -1.03 11.95
C GLY A 46 -30.68 -2.27 11.22
N PHE A 47 -29.57 -2.16 10.51
CA PHE A 47 -28.88 -3.30 9.92
C PHE A 47 -27.86 -3.80 10.92
N ASP A 48 -28.13 -4.98 11.48
CA ASP A 48 -27.11 -5.72 12.21
C ASP A 48 -25.90 -5.92 11.30
N PRO A 49 -24.66 -5.77 11.81
CA PRO A 49 -23.47 -6.03 11.02
C PRO A 49 -23.57 -7.44 10.47
N ILE A 50 -23.76 -7.57 9.16
CA ILE A 50 -23.95 -8.85 8.48
C ILE A 50 -22.81 -9.76 8.93
N SER A 51 -23.17 -10.76 9.72
CA SER A 51 -22.30 -11.72 10.35
C SER A 51 -21.78 -12.69 9.30
N ASN A 52 -20.90 -12.21 8.43
CA ASN A 52 -20.00 -13.07 7.67
C ASN A 52 -18.74 -12.29 7.28
N SER A 53 -17.66 -12.51 8.03
CA SER A 53 -16.32 -11.98 7.72
C SER A 53 -15.71 -12.56 6.44
N ARG A 54 -16.40 -13.51 5.80
CA ARG A 54 -16.00 -14.20 4.56
C ARG A 54 -16.65 -13.60 3.31
N LYS A 55 -16.65 -12.28 3.18
CA LYS A 55 -16.76 -11.68 1.84
C LYS A 55 -15.42 -11.88 1.15
N SER A 56 -15.45 -12.54 -0.01
CA SER A 56 -14.27 -12.69 -0.86
C SER A 56 -13.72 -11.28 -1.15
N PHE A 57 -12.49 -11.05 -0.69
CA PHE A 57 -11.74 -9.85 -1.01
C PHE A 57 -11.55 -9.79 -2.54
N SER A 58 -11.65 -8.59 -3.12
CA SER A 58 -11.54 -8.48 -4.57
C SER A 58 -10.14 -8.92 -5.03
N VAL A 59 -10.07 -9.85 -5.99
CA VAL A 59 -8.82 -10.34 -6.58
C VAL A 59 -7.98 -9.19 -7.16
N ARG A 60 -8.63 -8.07 -7.51
CA ARG A 60 -7.99 -6.85 -8.03
C ARG A 60 -7.08 -6.19 -7.00
N PHE A 61 -7.51 -6.08 -5.75
CA PHE A 61 -6.66 -5.52 -4.69
C PHE A 61 -5.45 -6.42 -4.37
N PHE A 62 -5.61 -7.73 -4.58
CA PHE A 62 -4.51 -8.68 -4.48
C PHE A 62 -3.51 -8.52 -5.64
N LEU A 63 -3.99 -8.40 -6.89
CA LEU A 63 -3.13 -8.14 -8.06
C LEU A 63 -2.36 -6.82 -7.94
N LEU A 64 -3.00 -5.75 -7.45
CA LEU A 64 -2.31 -4.48 -7.16
C LEU A 64 -1.18 -4.64 -6.14
N SER A 65 -1.36 -5.51 -5.14
CA SER A 65 -0.33 -5.76 -4.12
C SER A 65 0.88 -6.51 -4.71
N ILE A 66 0.64 -7.46 -5.62
CA ILE A 66 1.72 -8.18 -6.32
C ILE A 66 2.48 -7.24 -7.27
N ILE A 67 1.76 -6.42 -8.04
CA ILE A 67 2.39 -5.45 -8.95
C ILE A 67 3.21 -4.43 -8.16
N PHE A 68 2.69 -3.93 -7.04
CA PHE A 68 3.44 -3.05 -6.14
C PHE A 68 4.71 -3.72 -5.59
N LEU A 69 4.62 -4.99 -5.17
CA LEU A 69 5.78 -5.75 -4.70
C LEU A 69 6.86 -5.90 -5.78
N ILE A 70 6.47 -6.21 -7.02
CA ILE A 70 7.39 -6.36 -8.14
C ILE A 70 8.07 -5.02 -8.46
N PHE A 71 7.31 -3.93 -8.50
CA PHE A 71 7.84 -2.59 -8.74
C PHE A 71 8.78 -2.11 -7.62
N ASP A 72 8.50 -2.45 -6.37
CA ASP A 72 9.39 -2.13 -5.24
C ASP A 72 10.74 -2.89 -5.34
N ILE A 73 10.70 -4.16 -5.76
CA ILE A 73 11.92 -4.94 -6.06
C ILE A 73 12.67 -4.35 -7.26
N GLU A 74 11.97 -3.86 -8.29
CA GLU A 74 12.61 -3.20 -9.42
C GLU A 74 13.37 -1.95 -8.99
N LEU A 75 12.76 -1.10 -8.15
CA LEU A 75 13.41 0.10 -7.61
C LEU A 75 14.64 -0.23 -6.77
N ILE A 76 14.59 -1.29 -5.95
CA ILE A 76 15.74 -1.68 -5.12
C ILE A 76 16.95 -2.10 -5.97
N LEU A 77 16.72 -2.59 -7.20
CA LEU A 77 17.76 -2.98 -8.15
C LEU A 77 18.25 -1.79 -8.99
N ILE A 78 17.35 -0.88 -9.38
CA ILE A 78 17.70 0.31 -10.18
C ILE A 78 18.58 1.29 -9.40
N ILE A 79 18.28 1.55 -8.13
CA ILE A 79 19.03 2.53 -7.32
C ILE A 79 20.55 2.25 -7.29
N PRO A 80 21.03 1.07 -6.87
CA PRO A 80 22.46 0.76 -6.86
C PRO A 80 23.05 0.72 -8.27
N PHE A 81 22.28 0.29 -9.27
CA PHE A 81 22.71 0.31 -10.67
C PHE A 81 23.05 1.74 -11.12
N VAL A 82 22.17 2.72 -10.89
CA VAL A 82 22.40 4.12 -11.26
C VAL A 82 23.68 4.67 -10.60
N TYR A 83 23.93 4.33 -9.33
CA TYR A 83 25.17 4.74 -8.65
C TYR A 83 26.42 4.04 -9.21
N SER A 84 26.29 2.83 -9.74
CA SER A 84 27.42 2.04 -10.25
C SER A 84 27.78 2.32 -11.72
N ILE A 85 26.94 3.02 -12.48
CA ILE A 85 27.16 3.26 -13.93
C ILE A 85 28.52 3.89 -14.23
N SER A 86 29.00 4.79 -13.37
CA SER A 86 30.28 5.49 -13.56
C SER A 86 31.52 4.61 -13.42
N VAL A 87 31.41 3.45 -12.76
CA VAL A 87 32.53 2.54 -12.46
C VAL A 87 32.40 1.21 -13.21
N SER A 88 31.21 0.89 -13.72
CA SER A 88 30.93 -0.39 -14.39
C SER A 88 31.46 -0.46 -15.83
N SER A 89 31.84 -1.66 -16.28
CA SER A 89 32.17 -1.93 -17.68
C SER A 89 30.93 -1.86 -18.59
N VAL A 90 31.12 -1.52 -19.86
CA VAL A 90 30.02 -1.46 -20.87
C VAL A 90 29.25 -2.80 -20.95
N LEU A 91 29.95 -3.93 -20.81
CA LEU A 91 29.34 -5.26 -20.85
C LEU A 91 28.41 -5.50 -19.66
N SER A 92 28.86 -5.18 -18.44
CA SER A 92 28.04 -5.30 -17.22
C SER A 92 26.82 -4.38 -17.24
N THR A 93 26.98 -3.16 -17.75
CA THR A 93 25.85 -2.23 -17.92
C THR A 93 24.83 -2.80 -18.91
N GLY A 94 25.28 -3.42 -20.01
CA GLY A 94 24.42 -4.07 -20.99
C GLY A 94 23.55 -5.19 -20.41
N PHE A 95 24.13 -6.06 -19.56
CA PHE A 95 23.36 -7.12 -18.89
C PHE A 95 22.31 -6.57 -17.91
N CYS A 96 22.66 -5.56 -17.13
CA CYS A 96 21.70 -4.91 -16.22
C CYS A 96 20.56 -4.24 -16.98
N VAL A 97 20.85 -3.52 -18.07
CA VAL A 97 19.82 -2.89 -18.90
C VAL A 97 18.93 -3.95 -19.57
N ALA A 98 19.50 -5.03 -20.09
CA ALA A 98 18.71 -6.13 -20.67
C ALA A 98 17.77 -6.76 -19.64
N PHE A 99 18.25 -6.96 -18.41
CA PHE A 99 17.42 -7.46 -17.31
C PHE A 99 16.27 -6.50 -16.95
N LEU A 100 16.53 -5.19 -16.89
CA LEU A 100 15.48 -4.18 -16.66
C LEU A 100 14.44 -4.15 -17.79
N VAL A 101 14.87 -4.29 -19.05
CA VAL A 101 13.94 -4.35 -20.20
C VAL A 101 13.00 -5.56 -20.11
N VAL A 102 13.49 -6.71 -19.65
CA VAL A 102 12.64 -7.90 -19.45
C VAL A 102 11.60 -7.66 -18.36
N LEU A 103 11.99 -7.03 -17.23
CA LEU A 103 11.06 -6.69 -16.15
C LEU A 103 9.99 -5.68 -16.61
N LEU A 104 10.39 -4.61 -17.30
CA LEU A 104 9.48 -3.64 -17.90
C LEU A 104 8.53 -4.30 -18.90
N GLY A 105 9.03 -5.18 -19.76
CA GLY A 105 8.22 -5.93 -20.72
C GLY A 105 7.16 -6.80 -20.05
N GLY A 106 7.50 -7.47 -18.95
CA GLY A 106 6.54 -8.24 -18.15
C GLY A 106 5.42 -7.37 -17.55
N LEU A 107 5.77 -6.18 -17.06
CA LEU A 107 4.78 -5.22 -16.54
C LEU A 107 3.86 -4.70 -17.64
N PHE A 108 4.41 -4.35 -18.80
CA PHE A 108 3.61 -3.92 -19.96
C PHE A 108 2.67 -5.01 -20.45
N HIS A 109 3.11 -6.27 -20.42
CA HIS A 109 2.25 -7.41 -20.77
C HIS A 109 1.04 -7.50 -19.82
N GLU A 110 1.27 -7.42 -18.51
CA GLU A 110 0.20 -7.44 -17.50
C GLU A 110 -0.80 -6.27 -17.67
N MET A 111 -0.30 -5.08 -18.04
CA MET A 111 -1.16 -3.93 -18.34
C MET A 111 -2.03 -4.16 -19.58
N ASN A 112 -1.53 -4.86 -20.60
CA ASN A 112 -2.27 -5.14 -21.82
C ASN A 112 -3.34 -6.23 -21.65
N GLU A 113 -3.17 -7.14 -20.68
CA GLU A 113 -4.17 -8.16 -20.31
C GLU A 113 -5.40 -7.57 -19.60
N GLY A 114 -5.39 -6.29 -19.23
CA GLY A 114 -6.57 -5.61 -18.68
C GLY A 114 -7.01 -6.15 -17.31
N SER A 115 -6.14 -6.87 -16.60
CA SER A 115 -6.45 -7.42 -15.26
C SER A 115 -6.79 -6.33 -14.22
N LEU A 116 -6.45 -5.09 -14.55
CA LEU A 116 -6.64 -3.88 -13.78
C LEU A 116 -7.87 -3.05 -14.17
N ASP A 117 -8.65 -3.44 -15.18
CA ASP A 117 -9.79 -2.63 -15.62
C ASP A 117 -10.94 -2.61 -14.61
N TRP A 118 -11.34 -1.39 -14.25
CA TRP A 118 -12.36 -1.12 -13.23
C TRP A 118 -13.77 -1.13 -13.77
N THR A 119 -13.95 -1.28 -15.08
CA THR A 119 -15.28 -1.36 -15.66
C THR A 119 -15.81 -2.77 -15.48
N PRO A 120 -16.98 -2.96 -14.85
CA PRO A 120 -17.67 -4.22 -14.99
C PRO A 120 -17.96 -4.39 -16.48
N VAL A 121 -17.51 -5.50 -17.08
CA VAL A 121 -18.07 -5.97 -18.34
C VAL A 121 -19.58 -5.92 -18.13
N LYS A 122 -20.28 -5.07 -18.89
CA LYS A 122 -21.74 -5.09 -18.92
C LYS A 122 -22.13 -6.49 -19.39
N ALA A 123 -22.48 -7.36 -18.45
CA ALA A 123 -23.23 -8.57 -18.74
C ALA A 123 -24.61 -8.11 -19.27
N GLY A 124 -24.67 -7.77 -20.55
CA GLY A 124 -25.82 -7.10 -21.14
C GLY A 124 -25.62 -6.63 -22.59
N SER A 125 -24.60 -7.12 -23.30
CA SER A 125 -24.49 -6.94 -24.75
C SER A 125 -24.21 -8.27 -25.46
N ILE A 126 -25.04 -9.27 -25.15
CA ILE A 126 -25.42 -10.28 -26.13
C ILE A 126 -26.91 -10.06 -26.37
N SER A 127 -27.19 -9.32 -27.45
CA SER A 127 -28.37 -9.35 -28.35
C SER A 127 -29.77 -9.54 -27.72
N SER A 128 -30.71 -8.60 -27.82
CA SER A 128 -31.61 -8.46 -28.99
C SER A 128 -32.09 -9.78 -29.57
#